data_AF-A0A838Q7L6-F1
#
_entry.id   AF-A0A838Q7L6-F1
#
_cell.length_a   1.000
_cell.length_b   1.000
_cell.length_c   1.000
_cell.angle_alpha   90.00
_cell.angle_beta   90.00
_cell.angle_gamma   90.00
#
_symmetry.space_group_name_H-M   'P 1'
#
loop_
_entity.id
_entity.type
_entity.pdbx_description
1 polymer ?
#
loop_
_entity_poly.entity_id
_entity_poly.type
_entity_poly.pdbx_seq_one_letter_code
_entity_poly.pdbx_strand_id
1 'polypeptide(L)'
;GEVFSCPVKNSVEGHITFNAPTIYQSIGFDGIHLEFREGKIVNATSNQTEKLNKILDSDPGARYIGEFSLAFNPYILHPMRDILFDEKIAGSFHFTPGQAYEDADNGNRSQVHWDMVSIQRADYGGGQVYFDGKLIRRDGEFLPRELRSLNRSNFVKR
;
A
#
# COMPACT_ATOMS: atom_id res chain seq x y z
N GLY A 1 -6.14 -12.81 -0.82
CA GLY A 1 -4.78 -12.38 -1.17
C GLY A 1 -4.30 -11.27 -0.26
N GLU A 2 -5.23 -10.55 0.35
CA GLU A 2 -5.00 -9.45 1.27
C GLU A 2 -6.11 -9.38 2.32
N VAL A 3 -5.92 -8.50 3.29
CA VAL A 3 -6.95 -7.98 4.19
C VAL A 3 -6.77 -6.46 4.24
N PHE A 4 -7.87 -5.71 4.20
CA PHE A 4 -7.83 -4.25 4.11
C PHE A 4 -8.77 -3.57 5.11
N SER A 5 -8.52 -2.29 5.34
CA SER A 5 -9.39 -1.33 6.00
C SER A 5 -8.97 0.08 5.56
N CYS A 6 -9.42 1.13 6.25
CA CYS A 6 -9.03 2.51 5.98
C CYS A 6 -8.37 3.15 7.21
N PRO A 7 -7.38 4.04 7.04
CA PRO A 7 -6.91 4.88 8.14
C PRO A 7 -7.97 5.92 8.51
N VAL A 8 -7.88 6.49 9.72
CA VAL A 8 -8.61 7.73 10.04
C VAL A 8 -8.10 8.81 9.09
N LYS A 9 -9.01 9.41 8.31
CA LYS A 9 -8.67 10.28 7.16
C LYS A 9 -7.60 11.34 7.46
N ASN A 10 -7.67 11.95 8.64
CA ASN A 10 -6.82 13.07 9.04
C ASN A 10 -5.67 12.68 9.99
N SER A 11 -5.30 11.39 10.07
CA SER A 11 -4.30 10.91 11.06
C SER A 11 -3.00 10.37 10.47
N VAL A 12 -2.88 10.27 9.14
CA VAL A 12 -1.66 9.75 8.51
C VAL A 12 -0.54 10.78 8.63
N GLU A 13 0.63 10.33 9.08
CA GLU A 13 1.85 11.14 9.29
C GLU A 13 3.06 10.40 8.72
N GLY A 14 4.11 11.16 8.36
CA GLY A 14 5.39 10.60 7.94
C GLY A 14 5.52 10.50 6.42
N HIS A 15 6.17 9.46 5.92
CA HIS A 15 6.38 9.29 4.48
C HIS A 15 6.42 7.81 4.09
N ILE A 16 6.22 7.56 2.80
CA ILE A 16 6.34 6.24 2.19
C ILE A 16 7.05 6.35 0.84
N THR A 17 7.91 5.37 0.53
CA THR A 17 8.42 5.14 -0.81
C THR A 17 7.96 3.77 -1.27
N PHE A 18 7.31 3.71 -2.42
CA PHE A 18 6.82 2.48 -3.02
C PHE A 18 7.92 1.84 -3.88
N ASN A 19 8.15 0.55 -3.67
CA ASN A 19 9.19 -0.21 -4.35
C ASN A 19 8.62 -1.15 -5.43
N ALA A 20 7.30 -1.24 -5.58
CA ALA A 20 6.66 -1.89 -6.71
C ALA A 20 6.32 -0.86 -7.80
N PRO A 21 6.67 -1.12 -9.07
CA PRO A 21 6.20 -0.32 -10.20
C PRO A 21 4.69 -0.42 -10.34
N THR A 22 4.03 0.65 -10.78
CA THR A 22 2.58 0.65 -11.02
C THR A 22 2.24 1.36 -12.34
N ILE A 23 1.05 1.08 -12.88
CA ILE A 23 0.50 1.75 -14.05
C ILE A 23 -0.76 2.49 -13.63
N TYR A 24 -0.86 3.76 -14.00
CA TYR A 24 -2.08 4.54 -13.84
C TYR A 24 -2.35 5.31 -15.13
N GLN A 25 -3.57 5.18 -15.66
CA GLN A 25 -3.97 5.79 -16.94
C GLN A 25 -2.96 5.51 -18.09
N SER A 26 -2.51 4.25 -18.19
CA SER A 26 -1.52 3.78 -19.19
C SER A 26 -0.12 4.39 -19.05
N ILE A 27 0.19 5.04 -17.93
CA ILE A 27 1.49 5.62 -17.64
C ILE A 27 2.15 4.81 -16.54
N GLY A 28 3.41 4.43 -16.76
CA GLY A 28 4.21 3.77 -15.75
C GLY A 28 4.76 4.76 -14.73
N PHE A 29 4.58 4.44 -13.45
CA PHE A 29 5.14 5.17 -12.33
C PHE A 29 6.05 4.26 -11.51
N ASP A 30 7.24 4.76 -11.19
CA ASP A 30 8.29 4.05 -10.48
C ASP A 30 8.86 4.94 -9.38
N GLY A 31 9.18 4.35 -8.23
CA GLY A 31 9.78 5.06 -7.10
C GLY A 31 8.91 6.20 -6.57
N ILE A 32 7.59 5.98 -6.49
CA ILE A 32 6.67 6.98 -5.93
C ILE A 32 7.05 7.21 -4.47
N HIS A 33 7.25 8.46 -4.10
CA HIS A 33 7.47 8.91 -2.72
C HIS A 33 6.38 9.90 -2.33
N LEU A 34 5.71 9.66 -1.21
CA LEU A 34 4.66 10.52 -0.66
C LEU A 34 5.02 10.92 0.77
N GLU A 35 4.89 12.21 1.08
CA GLU A 35 4.99 12.75 2.44
C GLU A 35 3.61 13.18 2.92
N PHE A 36 3.29 12.84 4.17
CA PHE A 36 2.01 13.07 4.81
C PHE A 36 2.13 14.01 6.00
N ARG A 37 1.11 14.86 6.14
CA ARG A 37 0.86 15.64 7.34
C ARG A 37 -0.64 15.79 7.54
N GLU A 38 -1.11 15.55 8.76
CA GLU A 38 -2.52 15.66 9.15
C GLU A 38 -3.45 14.88 8.18
N GLY A 39 -3.00 13.71 7.74
CA GLY A 39 -3.70 12.85 6.79
C GLY A 39 -3.55 13.19 5.31
N LYS A 40 -2.98 14.35 4.98
CA LYS A 40 -2.87 14.84 3.60
C LYS A 40 -1.49 14.60 3.02
N ILE A 41 -1.43 14.18 1.76
CA ILE A 41 -0.21 14.16 0.95
C ILE A 41 0.23 15.60 0.68
N VAL A 42 1.30 16.04 1.32
CA VAL A 42 1.86 17.40 1.20
C VAL A 42 3.01 17.50 0.19
N ASN A 43 3.70 16.39 -0.08
CA ASN A 43 4.73 16.29 -1.12
C ASN A 43 4.62 14.94 -1.83
N ALA A 44 4.86 14.93 -3.15
CA ALA A 44 4.77 13.72 -3.97
C ALA A 44 5.78 13.76 -5.13
N THR A 45 6.65 12.75 -5.23
CA THR A 45 7.64 12.62 -6.31
C THR A 45 7.65 11.21 -6.91
N SER A 46 8.11 11.10 -8.14
CA SER A 46 8.33 9.84 -8.88
C SER A 46 9.16 10.11 -10.15
N ASN A 47 9.42 9.07 -10.94
CA ASN A 47 9.91 9.22 -12.31
C ASN A 47 9.00 10.09 -13.22
N GLN A 48 7.73 10.30 -12.85
CA GLN A 48 6.73 11.09 -13.58
C GLN A 48 6.08 12.15 -12.65
N THR A 49 6.89 12.85 -11.86
CA THR A 49 6.45 13.76 -10.77
C THR A 49 5.35 14.75 -11.18
N GLU A 50 5.43 15.38 -12.34
CA GLU A 50 4.42 16.34 -12.80
C GLU A 50 3.05 15.67 -12.99
N LYS A 51 3.03 14.49 -13.64
CA LYS A 51 1.81 13.73 -13.90
C LYS A 51 1.22 13.14 -12.62
N LEU A 52 2.08 12.66 -11.72
CA LEU A 52 1.69 12.18 -10.40
C LEU A 52 0.93 13.27 -9.64
N ASN A 53 1.48 14.48 -9.57
CA ASN A 53 0.82 15.58 -8.87
C ASN A 53 -0.49 15.99 -9.53
N LYS A 54 -0.57 16.01 -10.87
CA LYS A 54 -1.83 16.27 -11.58
C LYS A 54 -2.95 15.28 -11.21
N ILE A 55 -2.62 14.00 -11.01
CA ILE A 55 -3.58 12.98 -10.56
C ILE A 55 -4.02 13.28 -9.12
N LEU A 56 -3.05 13.53 -8.23
CA LEU A 56 -3.31 13.81 -6.82
C LEU A 56 -4.05 15.14 -6.59
N ASP A 57 -3.99 16.09 -7.54
CA ASP A 57 -4.70 17.37 -7.52
C ASP A 57 -6.04 17.34 -8.26
N SER A 58 -6.48 16.17 -8.74
CA SER A 58 -7.67 16.06 -9.57
C SER A 58 -8.99 16.33 -8.82
N ASP A 59 -9.01 16.11 -7.51
CA ASP A 59 -10.14 16.44 -6.63
C ASP A 59 -9.70 16.58 -5.15
N PRO A 60 -10.56 17.11 -4.25
CA PRO A 60 -10.19 17.34 -2.86
C PRO A 60 -9.84 16.09 -2.04
N GLY A 61 -10.31 14.90 -2.46
CA GLY A 61 -10.09 13.64 -1.75
C GLY A 61 -8.84 12.89 -2.21
N ALA A 62 -8.33 13.17 -3.41
CA ALA A 62 -7.22 12.46 -4.03
C ALA A 62 -5.89 12.53 -3.24
N ARG A 63 -5.74 13.52 -2.36
CA ARG A 63 -4.57 13.66 -1.46
C ARG A 63 -4.74 13.01 -0.08
N TYR A 64 -5.82 12.28 0.16
CA TYR A 64 -6.06 11.55 1.40
C TYR A 64 -6.13 10.06 1.10
N ILE A 65 -5.94 9.23 2.12
CA ILE A 65 -5.86 7.78 1.94
C ILE A 65 -7.22 7.16 2.19
N GLY A 66 -7.72 6.43 1.19
CA GLY A 66 -8.97 5.69 1.26
C GLY A 66 -8.82 4.27 1.78
N GLU A 67 -7.61 3.69 1.68
CA GLU A 67 -7.38 2.30 2.04
C GLU A 67 -5.94 2.04 2.48
N PHE A 68 -5.82 1.07 3.39
CA PHE A 68 -4.61 0.39 3.80
C PHE A 68 -4.85 -1.13 3.80
N SER A 69 -3.95 -1.89 3.17
CA SER A 69 -4.05 -3.35 3.13
C SER A 69 -2.77 -4.04 3.57
N LEU A 70 -2.90 -5.30 3.99
CA LEU A 70 -1.79 -6.22 4.14
C LEU A 70 -2.00 -7.41 3.22
N ALA A 71 -1.03 -7.62 2.33
CA ALA A 71 -1.05 -8.69 1.34
C ALA A 71 -0.22 -9.92 1.78
N PHE A 72 -0.68 -11.10 1.38
CA PHE A 72 -0.15 -12.39 1.81
C PHE A 72 -0.45 -13.55 0.84
N ASN A 73 -0.65 -13.30 -0.46
CA ASN A 73 -0.75 -14.42 -1.41
C ASN A 73 0.63 -15.11 -1.54
N PRO A 74 0.77 -16.41 -1.20
CA PRO A 74 2.06 -17.08 -1.16
C PRO A 74 2.71 -17.31 -2.52
N TYR A 75 1.95 -17.14 -3.61
CA TYR A 75 2.37 -17.46 -4.98
C TYR A 75 2.72 -16.24 -5.84
N ILE A 76 2.32 -15.04 -5.41
CA ILE A 76 2.63 -13.80 -6.14
C ILE A 76 3.81 -13.14 -5.45
N LEU A 77 4.96 -13.13 -6.11
CA LEU A 77 6.23 -12.73 -5.48
C LEU A 77 6.82 -11.45 -6.06
N HIS A 78 6.59 -11.20 -7.35
CA HIS A 78 7.24 -10.11 -8.07
C HIS A 78 6.20 -9.21 -8.71
N PRO A 79 6.44 -7.88 -8.73
CA PRO A 79 5.60 -6.95 -9.45
C PRO A 79 5.47 -7.29 -10.93
N MET A 80 4.28 -7.14 -11.46
CA MET A 80 3.94 -7.43 -12.86
C MET A 80 3.34 -6.22 -13.58
N ARG A 81 3.14 -5.08 -12.89
CA ARG A 81 2.39 -3.91 -13.38
C ARG A 81 0.94 -4.23 -13.72
N ASP A 82 0.37 -5.16 -12.98
CA ASP A 82 -1.05 -5.49 -12.98
C ASP A 82 -1.53 -5.44 -11.55
N ILE A 83 -2.33 -4.42 -11.24
CA ILE A 83 -2.64 -4.09 -9.85
C ILE A 83 -3.41 -5.22 -9.15
N LEU A 84 -4.23 -5.97 -9.88
CA LEU A 84 -5.01 -7.09 -9.32
C LEU A 84 -4.12 -8.23 -8.80
N PHE A 85 -2.90 -8.35 -9.32
CA PHE A 85 -1.89 -9.26 -8.81
C PHE A 85 -0.96 -8.55 -7.80
N ASP A 86 -0.51 -7.34 -8.13
CA ASP A 86 0.51 -6.64 -7.36
C ASP A 86 0.03 -6.29 -5.95
N GLU A 87 -1.24 -5.93 -5.78
CA GLU A 87 -1.88 -5.67 -4.48
C GLU A 87 -1.91 -6.91 -3.57
N LYS A 88 -1.66 -8.09 -4.13
CA LYS A 88 -1.70 -9.38 -3.40
C LYS A 88 -0.32 -9.96 -3.14
N ILE A 89 0.77 -9.28 -3.52
CA ILE A 89 2.15 -9.78 -3.37
C ILE A 89 2.44 -10.24 -1.94
N ALA A 90 3.10 -11.41 -1.81
CA ALA A 90 3.51 -11.95 -0.52
C ALA A 90 4.33 -10.93 0.28
N GLY A 91 3.87 -10.62 1.50
CA GLY A 91 4.61 -9.75 2.41
C GLY A 91 4.64 -8.28 1.99
N SER A 92 3.75 -7.83 1.12
CA SER A 92 3.56 -6.42 0.79
C SER A 92 2.42 -5.80 1.59
N PHE A 93 2.34 -4.49 1.54
CA PHE A 93 1.16 -3.71 1.91
C PHE A 93 0.90 -2.70 0.79
N HIS A 94 -0.31 -2.17 0.71
CA HIS A 94 -0.55 -1.00 -0.12
C HIS A 94 -1.20 0.13 0.66
N PHE A 95 -1.03 1.32 0.10
CA PHE A 95 -1.68 2.55 0.52
C PHE A 95 -2.33 3.17 -0.70
N THR A 96 -3.56 3.63 -0.54
CA THR A 96 -4.41 3.97 -1.68
C THR A 96 -4.89 5.41 -1.56
N PRO A 97 -4.24 6.37 -2.25
CA PRO A 97 -4.77 7.72 -2.36
C PRO A 97 -6.15 7.73 -3.00
N GLY A 98 -7.05 8.54 -2.45
CA GLY A 98 -8.40 8.76 -2.94
C GLY A 98 -9.48 7.95 -2.21
N GLN A 99 -10.48 7.51 -2.96
CA GLN A 99 -11.77 7.01 -2.52
C GLN A 99 -11.66 5.88 -1.51
N ALA A 100 -12.39 5.98 -0.40
CA ALA A 100 -12.60 4.87 0.53
C ALA A 100 -13.73 3.96 0.04
N TYR A 101 -13.62 2.65 0.31
CA TYR A 101 -14.73 1.72 0.09
C TYR A 101 -15.85 1.93 1.10
N GLU A 102 -17.09 1.64 0.71
CA GLU A 102 -18.25 1.76 1.62
C GLU A 102 -18.16 0.79 2.81
N ASP A 103 -17.63 -0.42 2.58
CA ASP A 103 -17.49 -1.46 3.62
C ASP A 103 -16.35 -1.17 4.62
N ALA A 104 -15.45 -0.24 4.30
CA ALA A 104 -14.34 0.20 5.14
C ALA A 104 -14.16 1.72 4.98
N ASP A 105 -15.20 2.47 5.33
CA ASP A 105 -15.29 3.90 5.02
C ASP A 105 -14.62 4.79 6.07
N ASN A 106 -13.87 5.80 5.62
CA ASN A 106 -13.37 6.91 6.44
C ASN A 106 -13.92 8.28 6.02
N GLY A 107 -14.93 8.31 5.17
CA GLY A 107 -15.56 9.51 4.63
C GLY A 107 -14.76 10.18 3.51
N ASN A 108 -13.67 9.59 3.03
CA ASN A 108 -12.96 10.14 1.88
C ASN A 108 -13.71 9.85 0.57
N ARG A 109 -13.92 10.90 -0.23
CA ARG A 109 -14.63 10.82 -1.51
C ARG A 109 -13.76 11.41 -2.60
N SER A 110 -13.52 10.65 -3.65
CA SER A 110 -12.59 11.01 -4.73
C SER A 110 -12.91 10.21 -5.98
N GLN A 111 -12.51 10.71 -7.15
CA GLN A 111 -12.50 9.91 -8.38
C GLN A 111 -11.24 9.05 -8.50
N VAL A 112 -10.21 9.37 -7.72
CA VAL A 112 -8.98 8.57 -7.63
C VAL A 112 -9.22 7.43 -6.66
N HIS A 113 -8.75 6.24 -7.02
CA HIS A 113 -8.53 5.11 -6.13
C HIS A 113 -7.34 4.39 -6.74
N TRP A 114 -6.17 4.50 -6.11
CA TRP A 114 -4.93 4.02 -6.72
C TRP A 114 -4.06 3.26 -5.73
N ASP A 115 -4.10 1.93 -5.83
CA ASP A 115 -3.30 1.06 -4.97
C ASP A 115 -1.82 1.15 -5.34
N MET A 116 -1.00 1.59 -4.39
CA MET A 116 0.44 1.68 -4.52
C MET A 116 1.09 0.69 -3.54
N VAL A 117 1.91 -0.21 -4.07
CA VAL A 117 2.39 -1.38 -3.33
C VAL A 117 3.81 -1.18 -2.81
N SER A 118 4.03 -1.56 -1.55
CA SER A 118 5.34 -1.61 -0.92
C SER A 118 5.60 -3.01 -0.34
N ILE A 119 6.63 -3.67 -0.87
CA ILE A 119 7.02 -5.04 -0.52
C ILE A 119 8.00 -4.99 0.65
N GLN A 120 7.69 -5.68 1.74
CA GLN A 120 8.49 -5.67 2.97
C GLN A 120 9.30 -6.95 3.16
N ARG A 121 9.39 -7.83 2.17
CA ARG A 121 10.23 -9.04 2.30
C ARG A 121 11.71 -8.69 2.33
N ALA A 122 12.52 -9.54 2.96
CA ALA A 122 13.96 -9.32 3.10
C ALA A 122 14.69 -9.08 1.76
N ASP A 123 14.27 -9.75 0.68
CA ASP A 123 14.81 -9.57 -0.67
C ASP A 123 14.48 -8.19 -1.30
N TYR A 124 13.56 -7.43 -0.69
CA TYR A 124 13.15 -6.07 -1.08
C TYR A 124 13.57 -5.00 -0.06
N GLY A 125 14.45 -5.33 0.89
CA GLY A 125 14.94 -4.43 1.93
C GLY A 125 14.33 -4.66 3.32
N GLY A 126 13.35 -5.56 3.43
CA GLY A 126 12.72 -5.91 4.70
C GLY A 126 11.71 -4.88 5.19
N GLY A 127 11.27 -5.05 6.43
CA GLY A 127 10.35 -4.09 7.05
C GLY A 127 9.66 -4.63 8.28
N GLN A 128 9.00 -3.72 8.99
CA GLN A 128 8.24 -4.04 10.19
C GLN A 128 6.89 -3.35 10.15
N VAL A 129 5.86 -4.03 10.63
CA VAL A 129 4.53 -3.45 10.83
C VAL A 129 4.18 -3.60 12.30
N TYR A 130 3.70 -2.51 12.91
CA TYR A 130 3.29 -2.46 14.30
C TYR A 130 1.83 -2.03 14.37
N PHE A 131 1.04 -2.73 15.19
CA PHE A 131 -0.29 -2.30 15.60
C PHE A 131 -0.25 -2.02 17.11
N ASP A 132 -0.65 -0.81 17.51
CA ASP A 132 -0.64 -0.36 18.91
C ASP A 132 0.71 -0.62 19.63
N GLY A 133 1.82 -0.38 18.92
CA GLY A 133 3.18 -0.61 19.43
C GLY A 133 3.63 -2.08 19.47
N LYS A 134 2.77 -3.03 19.10
CA LYS A 134 3.10 -4.46 19.01
C LYS A 134 3.54 -4.82 17.59
N LEU A 135 4.72 -5.44 17.46
CA LEU A 135 5.22 -5.94 16.18
C LEU A 135 4.35 -7.11 15.68
N ILE A 136 3.62 -6.91 14.57
CA ILE A 136 2.73 -7.92 14.00
C ILE A 136 3.32 -8.61 12.77
N ARG A 137 4.17 -7.93 12.00
CA ARG A 137 4.85 -8.48 10.82
C ARG A 137 6.30 -8.02 10.76
N ARG A 138 7.21 -8.93 10.43
CA ARG A 138 8.61 -8.64 10.15
C ARG A 138 9.00 -9.32 8.85
N ASP A 139 9.64 -8.57 7.96
CA ASP A 139 10.16 -9.04 6.68
C ASP A 139 9.13 -9.80 5.83
N GLY A 140 7.89 -9.32 5.86
CA GLY A 140 6.76 -9.91 5.15
C GLY A 140 6.05 -11.07 5.86
N GLU A 141 6.53 -11.53 7.01
CA GLU A 141 5.99 -12.68 7.75
C GLU A 141 5.29 -12.28 9.05
N PHE A 142 4.08 -12.79 9.29
CA PHE A 142 3.31 -12.54 10.52
C PHE A 142 3.94 -13.26 11.71
N LEU A 143 4.05 -12.54 12.84
CA LEU A 143 4.62 -13.06 14.09
C LEU A 143 3.59 -13.63 15.08
N PRO A 144 2.39 -13.03 15.26
CA PRO A 144 1.36 -13.58 16.14
C PRO A 144 0.98 -15.00 15.76
N ARG A 145 0.85 -15.89 16.75
CA ARG A 145 0.63 -17.33 16.53
C ARG A 145 -0.60 -17.59 15.67
N GLU A 146 -1.64 -16.80 15.88
CA GLU A 146 -2.95 -16.87 15.24
C GLU A 146 -2.89 -16.52 13.75
N LEU A 147 -1.91 -15.68 13.36
CA LEU A 147 -1.74 -15.20 11.99
C LEU A 147 -0.68 -15.97 11.21
N ARG A 148 0.12 -16.79 11.89
CA ARG A 148 1.20 -17.56 11.24
C ARG A 148 0.70 -18.50 10.16
N SER A 149 -0.56 -18.92 10.16
CA SER A 149 -1.14 -19.74 9.08
C SER A 149 -1.17 -19.01 7.74
N LEU A 150 -1.16 -17.66 7.74
CA LEU A 150 -1.14 -16.82 6.55
C LEU A 150 0.25 -16.69 5.93
N ASN A 151 1.29 -17.13 6.64
CA ASN A 151 2.67 -17.03 6.18
C ASN A 151 2.95 -17.94 5.00
N ARG A 152 3.79 -17.45 4.07
CA ARG A 152 4.12 -18.15 2.82
C ARG A 152 4.73 -19.53 3.07
N SER A 153 5.52 -19.67 4.13
CA SER A 153 6.21 -20.91 4.49
C SER A 153 5.27 -22.11 4.71
N ASN A 154 3.97 -21.89 4.94
CA ASN A 154 3.01 -23.00 5.07
C ASN A 154 2.50 -23.54 3.73
N PHE A 155 2.67 -22.80 2.63
CA PHE A 155 2.08 -23.11 1.33
C PHE A 155 3.12 -23.56 0.29
N VAL A 156 4.39 -23.26 0.53
CA VAL A 156 5.50 -23.71 -0.30
C VAL A 156 5.92 -25.08 0.22
N LYS A 157 5.61 -26.15 -0.52
CA LYS A 157 6.24 -27.46 -0.27
C LYS A 157 7.75 -27.28 -0.46
N ARG A 158 8.52 -27.66 0.57
CA ARG A 158 9.97 -27.76 0.48
C ARG A 158 10.39 -28.84 -0.50
#